data_AF-A0A0Q4FZK3-F1
#
_entry.id   AF-A0A0Q4FZK3-F1
#
_cell.length_a   1.000
_cell.length_b   1.000
_cell.length_c   1.000
_cell.angle_alpha   90.00
_cell.angle_beta   90.00
_cell.angle_gamma   90.00
#
_symmetry.space_group_name_H-M   'P 1'
#
loop_
_entity.id
_entity.type
_entity.pdbx_description
1 polymer ?
#
loop_
_entity_poly.entity_id
_entity_poly.type
_entity_poly.pdbx_seq_one_letter_code
_entity_poly.pdbx_strand_id
1 'polypeptide(L)'
;MKNKSFTTSHALATEFTLSKKKALMAITVLLSIFASCKKDNLETLTPEGTLKIPQKQAVVNTNTNPSLNKPITIGYYPSWSEGWLNEDGISPFTSLPSSVTHVFFAFAKPNLTYIKGSYNITTVNTGLECYSTPDPKDGGLMLKRAVGILKQKGISVILSIGGESYWNTSENFDNINYQHIKDLIDDIGFAGIDWDLNQMPASANRAMH
;
A
#
# COMPACT_ATOMS: atom_id res chain seq x y z
N MET A 1 -29.48 30.50 -57.03
CA MET A 1 -28.90 31.70 -57.68
C MET A 1 -29.07 32.90 -56.76
N LYS A 2 -27.99 33.68 -56.60
CA LYS A 2 -27.82 34.96 -55.85
C LYS A 2 -27.39 34.89 -54.37
N ASN A 3 -26.06 35.03 -54.25
CA ASN A 3 -25.27 35.53 -53.14
C ASN A 3 -25.90 36.70 -52.37
N LYS A 4 -25.67 36.72 -51.04
CA LYS A 4 -25.17 37.90 -50.34
C LYS A 4 -24.13 37.48 -49.30
N SER A 5 -23.07 38.29 -49.25
CA SER A 5 -21.83 38.15 -48.48
C SER A 5 -21.81 39.20 -47.34
N PHE A 6 -20.74 39.15 -46.53
CA PHE A 6 -20.26 40.12 -45.52
C PHE A 6 -20.98 40.06 -44.15
N THR A 7 -20.33 40.05 -42.96
CA THR A 7 -18.91 40.21 -42.60
C THR A 7 -18.66 39.76 -41.16
N THR A 8 -17.42 39.36 -40.91
CA THR A 8 -16.73 39.13 -39.63
C THR A 8 -16.62 40.39 -38.76
N SER A 9 -16.70 40.26 -37.43
CA SER A 9 -16.03 41.19 -36.53
C SER A 9 -15.83 40.67 -35.09
N HIS A 10 -14.55 40.60 -34.72
CA HIS A 10 -13.93 41.01 -33.46
C HIS A 10 -14.01 40.10 -32.23
N ALA A 11 -12.87 39.43 -32.02
CA ALA A 11 -12.35 39.00 -30.73
C ALA A 11 -12.23 40.18 -29.75
N LEU A 12 -12.48 39.90 -28.47
CA LEU A 12 -11.83 40.59 -27.36
C LEU A 12 -11.37 39.52 -26.36
N ALA A 13 -10.08 39.23 -26.45
CA ALA A 13 -9.32 38.64 -25.36
C ALA A 13 -9.18 39.70 -24.28
N THR A 14 -9.56 39.38 -23.04
CA THR A 14 -9.17 40.18 -21.88
C THR A 14 -8.01 39.48 -21.22
N GLU A 15 -6.81 40.00 -21.50
CA GLU A 15 -5.62 39.74 -20.72
C GLU A 15 -5.83 40.25 -19.29
N PHE A 16 -5.52 39.42 -18.29
CA PHE A 16 -5.21 39.92 -16.94
C PHE A 16 -3.71 39.74 -16.72
N THR A 17 -3.03 40.88 -16.70
CA THR A 17 -1.59 41.00 -16.52
C THR A 17 -1.11 40.51 -15.15
N LEU A 18 -0.09 39.66 -15.24
CA LEU A 18 0.97 39.30 -14.32
C LEU A 18 1.32 40.33 -13.21
N SER A 19 1.38 39.87 -11.96
CA SER A 19 2.24 40.48 -10.94
C SER A 19 3.19 39.44 -10.35
N LYS A 20 4.46 39.56 -10.74
CA LYS A 20 5.60 38.86 -10.17
C LYS A 20 5.88 39.41 -8.76
N LYS A 21 5.83 38.57 -7.73
CA LYS A 21 6.68 38.74 -6.54
C LYS A 21 7.39 37.44 -6.20
N LYS A 22 8.68 37.65 -5.90
CA LYS A 22 9.77 36.69 -5.89
C LYS A 22 9.74 35.80 -4.65
N ALA A 23 10.33 34.62 -4.81
CA ALA A 23 10.64 33.64 -3.80
C ALA A 23 11.38 34.21 -2.58
N LEU A 24 11.12 33.63 -1.40
CA LEU A 24 12.15 33.37 -0.42
C LEU A 24 11.78 32.14 0.44
N MET A 25 12.57 31.08 0.24
CA MET A 25 12.74 29.99 1.19
C MET A 25 13.27 30.54 2.52
N ALA A 26 12.74 30.04 3.64
CA ALA A 26 13.50 29.98 4.89
C ALA A 26 13.16 28.66 5.60
N ILE A 27 14.07 27.70 5.40
CA ILE A 27 14.22 26.49 6.20
C ILE A 27 14.91 26.93 7.49
N THR A 28 14.26 26.72 8.64
CA THR A 28 14.93 26.88 9.94
C THR A 28 14.87 25.54 10.67
N VAL A 29 15.98 24.82 10.62
CA VAL A 29 16.22 23.60 11.40
C VAL A 29 16.68 24.01 12.80
N LEU A 30 15.83 23.67 13.77
CA LEU A 30 16.11 23.04 15.06
C LEU A 30 17.44 23.36 15.78
N LEU A 31 17.34 24.00 16.95
CA LEU A 31 18.27 23.76 18.05
C LEU A 31 17.52 23.81 19.38
N SER A 32 17.16 22.64 19.90
CA SER A 32 16.57 22.49 21.22
C SER A 32 17.30 21.39 22.00
N ILE A 33 18.23 21.88 22.84
CA ILE A 33 18.55 21.48 24.22
C ILE A 33 18.87 20.00 24.48
N PHE A 34 20.18 19.73 24.63
CA PHE A 34 20.69 18.58 25.36
C PHE A 34 20.64 18.84 26.88
N ALA A 35 20.05 17.92 27.62
CA ALA A 35 20.38 17.71 29.03
C ALA A 35 20.17 16.24 29.41
N SER A 36 21.28 15.59 29.80
CA SER A 36 21.41 14.64 30.93
C SER A 36 20.56 13.35 30.87
N CYS A 37 21.05 12.12 30.95
CA CYS A 37 22.09 11.42 31.72
C CYS A 37 22.16 10.00 31.08
N LYS A 38 23.14 9.12 31.18
CA LYS A 38 24.22 8.88 32.15
C LYS A 38 25.20 7.88 31.48
N LYS A 39 26.47 8.01 31.86
CA LYS A 39 27.59 7.04 31.90
C LYS A 39 27.45 5.73 31.12
N ASP A 40 28.47 5.42 30.31
CA ASP A 40 29.27 4.21 30.52
C ASP A 40 30.69 4.38 29.96
N ASN A 41 31.57 3.52 30.46
CA ASN A 41 32.98 3.78 30.75
C ASN A 41 33.92 3.87 29.54
N LEU A 42 34.93 4.73 29.72
CA LEU A 42 36.17 4.79 28.98
C LEU A 42 37.01 3.54 29.31
N GLU A 43 37.35 2.73 28.30
CA GLU A 43 38.45 1.77 28.41
C GLU A 43 39.45 1.95 27.26
N THR A 44 40.70 1.87 27.68
CA THR A 44 41.95 2.21 27.04
C THR A 44 42.34 1.18 25.99
N LEU A 45 42.86 1.64 24.85
CA LEU A 45 43.40 0.77 23.79
C LEU A 45 44.80 0.26 24.16
N THR A 46 44.97 -1.07 24.21
CA THR A 46 46.24 -1.76 24.00
C THR A 46 46.08 -2.79 22.88
N PRO A 47 47.13 -3.01 22.05
CA PRO A 47 47.00 -3.75 20.81
C PRO A 47 47.23 -5.24 21.07
N GLU A 48 46.16 -6.03 21.03
CA GLU A 48 46.14 -7.44 20.58
C GLU A 48 44.70 -7.97 20.73
N GLY A 49 43.84 -7.59 19.78
CA GLY A 49 42.41 -7.88 19.81
C GLY A 49 42.07 -9.21 19.16
N THR A 50 41.86 -10.26 19.97
CA THR A 50 40.95 -11.35 19.60
C THR A 50 39.55 -10.90 20.00
N LEU A 51 38.65 -10.70 19.04
CA LEU A 51 37.27 -10.27 19.31
C LEU A 51 36.49 -11.42 19.99
N LYS A 52 36.28 -11.33 21.30
CA LYS A 52 35.23 -12.06 22.01
C LYS A 52 33.98 -11.19 22.05
N ILE A 53 33.00 -11.49 21.21
CA ILE A 53 31.67 -10.86 21.27
C ILE A 53 30.96 -11.41 22.52
N PRO A 54 30.52 -10.58 23.49
CA PRO A 54 29.67 -11.05 24.58
C PRO A 54 28.31 -11.45 24.00
N GLN A 55 27.94 -12.73 24.12
CA GLN A 55 26.57 -13.16 23.87
C GLN A 55 25.66 -12.54 24.93
N LYS A 56 25.13 -11.34 24.65
CA LYS A 56 23.94 -10.84 25.36
C LYS A 56 22.76 -11.68 24.88
N GLN A 57 22.52 -12.78 25.58
CA GLN A 57 21.37 -13.63 25.36
C GLN A 57 20.11 -12.77 25.48
N ALA A 58 19.43 -12.56 24.35
CA ALA A 58 18.15 -11.88 24.35
C ALA A 58 17.22 -12.70 25.26
N VAL A 59 16.71 -12.07 26.32
CA VAL A 59 15.62 -12.63 27.11
C VAL A 59 14.42 -12.70 26.17
N VAL A 60 14.17 -13.90 25.65
CA VAL A 60 12.92 -14.19 24.93
C VAL A 60 11.83 -14.20 25.99
N ASN A 61 11.17 -13.06 26.17
CA ASN A 61 9.86 -13.05 26.80
C ASN A 61 8.95 -13.86 25.89
N THR A 62 8.72 -15.13 26.23
CA THR A 62 7.66 -15.92 25.63
C THR A 62 6.34 -15.29 26.07
N ASN A 63 5.90 -14.25 25.36
CA ASN A 63 4.49 -13.88 25.35
C ASN A 63 3.75 -15.17 25.05
N THR A 64 2.89 -15.61 25.97
CA THR A 64 2.04 -16.78 25.78
C THR A 64 1.30 -16.57 24.48
N ASN A 65 1.78 -17.26 23.45
CA ASN A 65 1.21 -17.24 22.12
C ASN A 65 -0.26 -17.67 22.33
N PRO A 66 -1.27 -16.83 21.98
CA PRO A 66 -2.65 -17.22 22.15
C PRO A 66 -2.80 -18.57 21.44
N SER A 67 -3.14 -19.60 22.21
CA SER A 67 -3.27 -20.94 21.68
C SER A 67 -4.25 -20.88 20.51
N LEU A 68 -3.79 -21.27 19.32
CA LEU A 68 -4.64 -21.41 18.14
C LEU A 68 -5.66 -22.49 18.45
N ASN A 69 -6.82 -22.07 18.95
CA ASN A 69 -7.91 -22.95 19.36
C ASN A 69 -8.72 -23.46 18.16
N LYS A 70 -8.37 -23.03 16.94
CA LYS A 70 -8.94 -23.46 15.67
C LYS A 70 -7.84 -23.55 14.61
N PRO A 71 -7.92 -24.50 13.65
CA PRO A 71 -7.03 -24.54 12.50
C PRO A 71 -7.06 -23.23 11.70
N ILE A 72 -5.90 -22.80 11.22
CA ILE A 72 -5.81 -21.74 10.22
C ILE A 72 -5.98 -22.38 8.85
N THR A 73 -6.92 -21.88 8.05
CA THR A 73 -7.11 -22.29 6.65
C THR A 73 -6.95 -21.05 5.78
N ILE A 74 -6.03 -21.14 4.84
CA ILE A 74 -5.56 -20.04 3.99
C ILE A 74 -5.85 -20.41 2.53
N GLY A 75 -6.37 -19.48 1.76
CA GLY A 75 -6.51 -19.60 0.31
C GLY A 75 -6.15 -18.29 -0.39
N TYR A 76 -5.67 -18.40 -1.63
CA TYR A 76 -5.54 -17.26 -2.53
C TYR A 76 -6.87 -17.02 -3.26
N TYR A 77 -7.29 -15.77 -3.34
CA TYR A 77 -8.44 -15.34 -4.10
C TYR A 77 -8.01 -14.38 -5.21
N PRO A 78 -8.14 -14.77 -6.49
CA PRO A 78 -7.74 -13.94 -7.61
C PRO A 78 -8.70 -12.76 -7.79
N SER A 79 -8.22 -11.53 -7.66
CA SER A 79 -9.01 -10.30 -7.80
C SER A 79 -9.65 -10.18 -9.19
N TRP A 80 -9.00 -10.72 -10.24
CA TRP A 80 -9.56 -10.78 -11.60
C TRP A 80 -10.75 -11.75 -11.74
N SER A 81 -11.04 -12.59 -10.75
CA SER A 81 -12.27 -13.39 -10.74
C SER A 81 -13.42 -12.71 -10.01
N GLU A 82 -13.20 -11.55 -9.39
CA GLU A 82 -14.24 -10.88 -8.60
C GLU A 82 -15.07 -9.90 -9.42
N GLY A 83 -16.38 -10.12 -9.40
CA GLY A 83 -17.39 -9.22 -9.96
C GLY A 83 -18.16 -8.46 -8.89
N TRP A 84 -19.13 -7.65 -9.32
CA TRP A 84 -19.97 -6.84 -8.43
C TRP A 84 -20.74 -7.68 -7.39
N LEU A 85 -20.84 -7.14 -6.17
CA LEU A 85 -21.78 -7.65 -5.18
C LEU A 85 -23.21 -7.43 -5.67
N ASN A 86 -24.09 -8.41 -5.47
CA ASN A 86 -25.52 -8.17 -5.64
C ASN A 86 -26.08 -7.26 -4.53
N GLU A 87 -27.36 -6.93 -4.58
CA GLU A 87 -28.02 -6.05 -3.60
C GLU A 87 -27.83 -6.56 -2.17
N ASP A 88 -27.89 -7.89 -1.98
CA ASP A 88 -27.70 -8.57 -0.69
C ASP A 88 -26.24 -8.66 -0.22
N GLY A 89 -25.28 -8.17 -1.02
CA GLY A 89 -23.85 -8.24 -0.68
C GLY A 89 -23.23 -9.61 -0.92
N ILE A 90 -23.77 -10.38 -1.86
CA ILE A 90 -23.31 -11.72 -2.23
C ILE A 90 -22.51 -11.68 -3.53
N SER A 91 -21.38 -12.36 -3.52
CA SER A 91 -20.48 -12.67 -4.63
C SER A 91 -19.73 -13.97 -4.31
N PRO A 92 -18.99 -14.57 -5.25
CA PRO A 92 -18.15 -15.72 -4.94
C PRO A 92 -17.14 -15.43 -3.81
N PHE A 93 -16.54 -14.22 -3.77
CA PHE A 93 -15.62 -13.84 -2.70
C PHE A 93 -16.29 -13.72 -1.33
N THR A 94 -17.49 -13.12 -1.25
CA THR A 94 -18.19 -13.02 0.04
C THR A 94 -18.85 -14.33 0.46
N SER A 95 -18.94 -15.32 -0.44
CA SER A 95 -19.54 -16.65 -0.20
C SER A 95 -18.54 -17.73 0.21
N LEU A 96 -17.32 -17.35 0.61
CA LEU A 96 -16.30 -18.31 1.06
C LEU A 96 -16.84 -19.22 2.19
N PRO A 97 -16.48 -20.53 2.18
CA PRO A 97 -16.89 -21.46 3.23
C PRO A 97 -16.40 -21.01 4.61
N SER A 98 -17.18 -21.30 5.65
CA SER A 98 -16.82 -20.95 7.04
C SER A 98 -15.60 -21.69 7.59
N SER A 99 -15.09 -22.69 6.87
CA SER A 99 -13.81 -23.35 7.18
C SER A 99 -12.60 -22.48 6.84
N VAL A 100 -12.73 -21.51 5.93
CA VAL A 100 -11.68 -20.55 5.61
C VAL A 100 -11.57 -19.54 6.75
N THR A 101 -10.37 -19.29 7.26
CA THR A 101 -10.15 -18.27 8.30
C THR A 101 -9.37 -17.07 7.78
N HIS A 102 -8.55 -17.26 6.76
CA HIS A 102 -7.77 -16.22 6.11
C HIS A 102 -7.82 -16.37 4.60
N VAL A 103 -7.83 -15.25 3.89
CA VAL A 103 -7.77 -15.22 2.43
C VAL A 103 -6.79 -14.16 1.95
N PHE A 104 -5.89 -14.55 1.06
CA PHE A 104 -4.98 -13.66 0.36
C PHE A 104 -5.66 -13.12 -0.89
N PHE A 105 -5.99 -11.83 -0.90
CA PHE A 105 -6.62 -11.17 -2.03
C PHE A 105 -5.55 -10.71 -3.03
N ALA A 106 -5.52 -11.33 -4.20
CA ALA A 106 -4.37 -11.35 -5.09
C ALA A 106 -4.66 -10.66 -6.44
N PHE A 107 -3.78 -9.87 -7.03
CA PHE A 107 -2.56 -9.29 -6.47
C PHE A 107 -2.62 -7.78 -6.63
N ALA A 108 -2.11 -7.06 -5.64
CA ALA A 108 -1.70 -5.69 -5.85
C ALA A 108 -0.26 -5.64 -6.39
N LYS A 109 0.06 -4.62 -7.18
CA LYS A 109 1.42 -4.38 -7.65
C LYS A 109 2.30 -3.78 -6.54
N PRO A 110 3.61 -4.08 -6.48
CA PRO A 110 4.48 -3.58 -5.41
C PRO A 110 4.59 -2.05 -5.32
N ASN A 111 4.69 -1.34 -6.44
CA ASN A 111 4.73 0.13 -6.51
C ASN A 111 3.34 0.76 -6.62
N LEU A 112 2.33 0.21 -5.92
CA LEU A 112 0.97 0.74 -6.00
C LEU A 112 0.89 2.23 -5.61
N THR A 113 -0.03 2.92 -6.27
CA THR A 113 -0.38 4.31 -5.96
C THR A 113 -1.78 4.35 -5.37
N TYR A 114 -1.91 4.94 -4.19
CA TYR A 114 -3.20 5.11 -3.53
C TYR A 114 -3.16 6.34 -2.64
N ILE A 115 -4.25 7.11 -2.67
CA ILE A 115 -4.45 8.28 -1.81
C ILE A 115 -5.55 7.93 -0.82
N LYS A 116 -5.29 8.13 0.48
CA LYS A 116 -6.28 7.94 1.53
C LYS A 116 -7.61 8.63 1.21
N GLY A 117 -8.70 7.91 1.38
CA GLY A 117 -10.08 8.32 1.11
C GLY A 117 -10.48 8.29 -0.36
N SER A 118 -9.57 8.00 -1.30
CA SER A 118 -9.89 8.03 -2.74
C SER A 118 -10.71 6.84 -3.19
N TYR A 119 -10.52 5.66 -2.58
CA TYR A 119 -11.06 4.38 -3.04
C TYR A 119 -10.78 4.05 -4.51
N ASN A 120 -9.81 4.73 -5.13
CA ASN A 120 -9.43 4.46 -6.51
C ASN A 120 -8.49 3.26 -6.56
N ILE A 121 -9.08 2.07 -6.74
CA ILE A 121 -8.36 0.79 -6.78
C ILE A 121 -8.09 0.29 -8.21
N THR A 122 -8.19 1.16 -9.22
CA THR A 122 -8.01 0.75 -10.63
C THR A 122 -6.71 -0.03 -10.84
N THR A 123 -6.70 -0.93 -11.84
CA THR A 123 -5.54 -1.77 -12.16
C THR A 123 -4.28 -0.94 -12.42
N VAL A 124 -4.42 0.23 -13.04
CA VAL A 124 -3.31 1.17 -13.27
C VAL A 124 -2.68 1.62 -11.95
N ASN A 125 -3.50 1.92 -10.94
CA ASN A 125 -3.03 2.43 -9.66
C ASN A 125 -2.55 1.31 -8.73
N THR A 126 -3.33 0.25 -8.60
CA THR A 126 -3.09 -0.76 -7.57
C THR A 126 -2.70 -2.14 -8.08
N GLY A 127 -2.91 -2.42 -9.37
CA GLY A 127 -2.79 -3.77 -9.92
C GLY A 127 -4.01 -4.68 -9.66
N LEU A 128 -4.96 -4.25 -8.82
CA LEU A 128 -6.19 -5.01 -8.59
C LEU A 128 -7.10 -4.95 -9.82
N GLU A 129 -7.68 -6.10 -10.18
CA GLU A 129 -8.49 -6.27 -11.40
C GLU A 129 -9.99 -6.41 -11.12
N CYS A 130 -10.39 -6.37 -9.85
CA CYS A 130 -11.78 -6.43 -9.43
C CYS A 130 -12.55 -5.11 -9.65
N TYR A 131 -13.87 -5.20 -9.81
CA TYR A 131 -14.81 -4.07 -9.75
C TYR A 131 -14.48 -2.90 -10.70
N SER A 132 -14.05 -3.18 -11.93
CA SER A 132 -13.84 -2.13 -12.94
C SER A 132 -15.13 -1.36 -13.24
N THR A 133 -15.05 -0.03 -13.20
CA THR A 133 -16.20 0.88 -13.21
C THR A 133 -15.85 2.24 -13.84
N PRO A 134 -16.82 2.99 -14.41
CA PRO A 134 -16.60 4.36 -14.87
C PRO A 134 -16.18 5.34 -13.76
N ASP A 135 -16.69 5.20 -12.53
CA ASP A 135 -16.21 5.97 -11.37
C ASP A 135 -15.24 5.11 -10.54
N PRO A 136 -13.93 5.39 -10.60
CA PRO A 136 -12.92 4.61 -9.90
C PRO A 136 -13.16 4.40 -8.39
N LYS A 137 -13.92 5.29 -7.75
CA LYS A 137 -14.22 5.22 -6.31
C LYS A 137 -15.13 4.04 -5.97
N ASP A 138 -16.07 3.72 -6.85
CA ASP A 138 -17.10 2.71 -6.56
C ASP A 138 -16.48 1.32 -6.38
N GLY A 139 -15.44 1.01 -7.15
CA GLY A 139 -14.74 -0.28 -7.02
C GLY A 139 -14.10 -0.46 -5.64
N GLY A 140 -13.44 0.57 -5.12
CA GLY A 140 -12.83 0.50 -3.78
C GLY A 140 -13.85 0.46 -2.66
N LEU A 141 -14.98 1.17 -2.80
CA LEU A 141 -16.08 1.06 -1.85
C LEU A 141 -16.73 -0.32 -1.87
N MET A 142 -16.85 -0.93 -3.06
CA MET A 142 -17.37 -2.29 -3.22
C MET A 142 -16.45 -3.32 -2.57
N LEU A 143 -15.14 -3.21 -2.81
CA LEU A 143 -14.14 -4.05 -2.16
C LEU A 143 -14.16 -3.91 -0.64
N LYS A 144 -14.23 -2.67 -0.12
CA LYS A 144 -14.40 -2.40 1.32
C LYS A 144 -15.63 -3.10 1.89
N ARG A 145 -16.78 -3.03 1.19
CA ARG A 145 -18.01 -3.72 1.59
C ARG A 145 -17.80 -5.23 1.65
N ALA A 146 -17.20 -5.83 0.62
CA ALA A 146 -16.93 -7.26 0.55
C ALA A 146 -16.01 -7.73 1.69
N VAL A 147 -14.90 -7.01 1.93
CA VAL A 147 -13.97 -7.28 3.04
C VAL A 147 -14.69 -7.16 4.40
N GLY A 148 -15.55 -6.15 4.56
CA GLY A 148 -16.37 -5.99 5.76
C GLY A 148 -17.31 -7.18 6.02
N ILE A 149 -17.93 -7.74 4.98
CA ILE A 149 -18.79 -8.92 5.08
C ILE A 149 -17.99 -10.14 5.52
N LEU A 150 -16.81 -10.37 4.94
CA LEU A 150 -15.92 -11.48 5.33
C LEU A 150 -15.41 -11.32 6.76
N LYS A 151 -15.06 -10.11 7.17
CA LYS A 151 -14.64 -9.81 8.55
C LYS A 151 -15.74 -10.16 9.56
N GLN A 152 -17.01 -9.87 9.25
CA GLN A 152 -18.14 -10.25 10.10
C GLN A 152 -18.33 -11.77 10.22
N LYS A 153 -17.92 -12.53 9.19
CA LYS A 153 -17.88 -14.00 9.21
C LYS A 153 -16.67 -14.58 9.96
N GLY A 154 -15.78 -13.73 10.48
CA GLY A 154 -14.54 -14.14 11.12
C GLY A 154 -13.43 -14.54 10.14
N ILE A 155 -13.55 -14.10 8.87
CA ILE A 155 -12.54 -14.34 7.82
C ILE A 155 -11.70 -13.07 7.66
N SER A 156 -10.40 -13.20 7.88
CA SER A 156 -9.43 -12.12 7.69
C SER A 156 -8.98 -12.04 6.23
N VAL A 157 -9.14 -10.88 5.60
CA VAL A 157 -8.64 -10.64 4.25
C VAL A 157 -7.29 -9.96 4.33
N ILE A 158 -6.27 -10.54 3.71
CA ILE A 158 -4.90 -10.03 3.63
C ILE A 158 -4.61 -9.66 2.18
N LEU A 159 -4.05 -8.48 1.95
CA LEU A 159 -3.69 -8.04 0.60
C LEU A 159 -2.39 -8.73 0.17
N SER A 160 -2.41 -9.53 -0.89
CA SER A 160 -1.18 -10.10 -1.45
C SER A 160 -0.60 -9.14 -2.50
N ILE A 161 0.69 -8.82 -2.35
CA ILE A 161 1.43 -7.86 -3.16
C ILE A 161 2.53 -8.61 -3.92
N GLY A 162 2.54 -8.50 -5.25
CA GLY A 162 3.47 -9.25 -6.10
C GLY A 162 2.74 -10.25 -7.00
N GLY A 163 3.26 -11.47 -7.10
CA GLY A 163 2.81 -12.48 -8.05
C GLY A 163 3.65 -12.53 -9.33
N GLU A 164 3.40 -13.53 -10.17
CA GLU A 164 4.20 -13.83 -11.38
C GLU A 164 4.31 -12.62 -12.33
N SER A 165 3.32 -11.74 -12.36
CA SER A 165 3.30 -10.61 -13.28
C SER A 165 4.24 -9.47 -12.93
N TYR A 166 4.78 -9.40 -11.71
CA TYR A 166 5.49 -8.20 -11.23
C TYR A 166 6.98 -8.37 -10.98
N TRP A 167 7.50 -9.61 -10.89
CA TRP A 167 8.89 -9.87 -10.52
C TRP A 167 9.93 -9.51 -11.60
N ASN A 168 9.51 -9.51 -12.87
CA ASN A 168 10.41 -9.37 -14.01
C ASN A 168 10.82 -7.93 -14.33
N THR A 169 10.31 -6.93 -13.58
CA THR A 169 10.53 -5.51 -13.85
C THR A 169 10.99 -4.79 -12.58
N SER A 170 12.19 -4.22 -12.59
CA SER A 170 12.76 -3.55 -11.41
C SER A 170 11.96 -2.32 -10.98
N GLU A 171 11.30 -1.64 -11.92
CA GLU A 171 10.46 -0.46 -11.65
C GLU A 171 9.34 -0.73 -10.62
N ASN A 172 8.85 -1.97 -10.56
CA ASN A 172 7.87 -2.37 -9.56
C ASN A 172 8.44 -2.28 -8.13
N PHE A 173 9.74 -2.47 -7.96
CA PHE A 173 10.40 -2.54 -6.65
C PHE A 173 11.25 -1.32 -6.31
N ASP A 174 11.70 -0.56 -7.31
CA ASP A 174 12.59 0.59 -7.11
C ASP A 174 11.90 1.79 -6.43
N ASN A 175 10.56 1.87 -6.50
CA ASN A 175 9.78 3.03 -6.04
C ASN A 175 8.59 2.65 -5.14
N ILE A 176 8.75 1.64 -4.29
CA ILE A 176 7.70 1.25 -3.34
C ILE A 176 7.43 2.39 -2.36
N ASN A 177 6.18 2.86 -2.31
CA ASN A 177 5.73 3.79 -1.29
C ASN A 177 4.85 3.07 -0.27
N TYR A 178 5.42 2.76 0.89
CA TYR A 178 4.73 2.07 1.97
C TYR A 178 3.52 2.85 2.53
N GLN A 179 3.49 4.17 2.41
CA GLN A 179 2.34 4.95 2.84
C GLN A 179 1.12 4.67 1.96
N HIS A 180 1.30 4.50 0.65
CA HIS A 180 0.20 4.16 -0.25
C HIS A 180 -0.37 2.78 0.07
N ILE A 181 0.51 1.80 0.33
CA ILE A 181 0.11 0.45 0.76
C ILE A 181 -0.68 0.54 2.06
N LYS A 182 -0.17 1.28 3.05
CA LYS A 182 -0.84 1.47 4.34
C LYS A 182 -2.22 2.13 4.19
N ASP A 183 -2.32 3.18 3.37
CA ASP A 183 -3.57 3.89 3.16
C ASP A 183 -4.63 2.99 2.52
N LEU A 184 -4.24 2.15 1.55
CA LEU A 184 -5.13 1.16 0.95
C LEU A 184 -5.60 0.12 1.98
N ILE A 185 -4.68 -0.40 2.81
CA ILE A 185 -5.00 -1.35 3.89
C ILE A 185 -6.02 -0.76 4.86
N ASP A 186 -5.75 0.44 5.35
CA ASP A 186 -6.60 1.12 6.33
C ASP A 186 -8.00 1.39 5.75
N ASP A 187 -8.10 1.88 4.51
CA ASP A 187 -9.37 2.31 3.93
C ASP A 187 -10.26 1.14 3.50
N ILE A 188 -9.67 0.07 2.96
CA ILE A 188 -10.40 -1.14 2.58
C ILE A 188 -10.70 -2.02 3.81
N GLY A 189 -9.83 -1.99 4.81
CA GLY A 189 -9.96 -2.78 6.03
C GLY A 189 -9.30 -4.15 5.96
N PHE A 190 -8.22 -4.28 5.16
CA PHE A 190 -7.41 -5.49 5.14
C PHE A 190 -6.75 -5.73 6.52
N ALA A 191 -6.58 -7.01 6.89
CA ALA A 191 -5.97 -7.43 8.14
C ALA A 191 -4.43 -7.37 8.12
N GLY A 192 -3.83 -7.27 6.94
CA GLY A 192 -2.39 -7.23 6.75
C GLY A 192 -2.00 -7.31 5.27
N ILE A 193 -0.72 -7.58 5.05
CA ILE A 193 -0.14 -7.84 3.72
C ILE A 193 0.56 -9.18 3.67
N ASP A 194 0.67 -9.69 2.45
CA ASP A 194 1.50 -10.82 2.06
C ASP A 194 2.40 -10.37 0.89
N TRP A 195 3.68 -10.74 0.93
CA TRP A 195 4.65 -10.40 -0.11
C TRP A 195 4.93 -11.65 -0.97
N ASP A 196 4.21 -11.78 -2.08
CA ASP A 196 4.37 -12.92 -3.00
C ASP A 196 5.46 -12.64 -4.03
N LEU A 197 6.71 -12.83 -3.61
CA LEU A 197 7.91 -12.59 -4.42
C LEU A 197 8.41 -13.90 -5.03
N ASN A 198 7.76 -14.36 -6.09
CA ASN A 198 8.03 -15.69 -6.64
C ASN A 198 9.42 -15.86 -7.29
N GLN A 199 10.11 -14.79 -7.71
CA GLN A 199 11.51 -14.81 -8.15
C GLN A 199 12.16 -13.42 -7.99
N MET A 200 13.01 -13.19 -6.97
CA MET A 200 13.70 -11.90 -6.86
C MET A 200 14.90 -11.83 -7.81
N PRO A 201 14.98 -10.90 -8.78
CA PRO A 201 16.27 -10.54 -9.35
C PRO A 201 17.15 -9.93 -8.25
N ALA A 202 18.46 -10.16 -8.29
CA ALA A 202 19.42 -9.76 -7.23
C ALA A 202 19.40 -8.26 -6.88
N SER A 203 18.81 -7.41 -7.72
CA SER A 203 18.58 -5.98 -7.47
C SER A 203 17.51 -5.68 -6.41
N ALA A 204 16.59 -6.59 -6.14
CA ALA A 204 15.46 -6.38 -5.22
C ALA A 204 15.83 -6.50 -3.73
N ASN A 205 17.02 -7.02 -3.40
CA ASN A 205 17.51 -7.10 -2.00
C ASN A 205 17.72 -5.72 -1.35
N ARG A 206 17.76 -4.62 -2.11
CA ARG A 206 17.93 -3.27 -1.56
C ARG A 206 16.64 -2.64 -1.02
N ALA A 207 15.46 -3.13 -1.43
CA ALA A 207 14.18 -2.53 -1.03
C ALA A 207 13.67 -3.01 0.34
N MET A 208 14.36 -3.96 1.00
CA MET A 208 13.91 -4.59 2.25
C MET A 208 14.77 -4.23 3.47
N HIS A 209 15.59 -3.19 3.38
CA HIS A 209 16.37 -2.63 4.49
C HIS A 209 15.98 -1.19 4.80
#